data_AF-A0A9E3R7Z1-F1
#
_entry.id   AF-A0A9E3R7Z1-F1
#
_cell.length_a   1.000
_cell.length_b   1.000
_cell.length_c   1.000
_cell.angle_alpha   90.00
_cell.angle_beta   90.00
_cell.angle_gamma   90.00
#
_symmetry.space_group_name_H-M   'P 1'
#
loop_
_entity.id
_entity.type
_entity.pdbx_description
1 polymer ?
#
loop_
_entity_poly.entity_id
_entity_poly.type
_entity_poly.pdbx_seq_one_letter_code
_entity_poly.pdbx_strand_id
1 'polypeptide(L)'
;MSILRRTVVPVLAATIWISISEFVRNQFLLQAYWVEHYKNLGLEFPAAPINGAMWGVWSLLFAIAVFIMAKKFSLIQTTLLSWFVAFAMMWVVIGNLHVLPYGILPLAIPLSLLESFVAAFLVKKLS
;
A
#
# COMPACT_ATOMS: atom_id res chain seq x y z
N MET A 1 7.26 28.89 -2.15
CA MET A 1 7.02 27.82 -3.14
C MET A 1 5.53 27.73 -3.38
N SER A 2 5.09 27.53 -4.62
CA SER A 2 3.66 27.37 -4.93
C SER A 2 3.07 26.12 -4.28
N ILE A 3 1.75 26.14 -4.03
CA ILE A 3 0.96 25.01 -3.52
C ILE A 3 1.24 23.72 -4.30
N LEU A 4 1.43 23.85 -5.63
CA LEU A 4 1.80 22.74 -6.51
C LEU A 4 3.04 21.98 -6.02
N ARG A 5 4.11 22.69 -5.63
CA ARG A 5 5.36 22.05 -5.17
C ARG A 5 5.26 21.45 -3.77
N ARG A 6 4.53 22.09 -2.86
CA ARG A 6 4.47 21.65 -1.44
C ARG A 6 3.37 20.65 -1.11
N THR A 7 2.44 20.42 -2.04
CA THR A 7 1.27 19.55 -1.78
C THR A 7 1.04 18.54 -2.89
N VAL A 8 0.98 18.97 -4.15
CA VAL A 8 0.67 18.05 -5.26
C VAL A 8 1.85 17.13 -5.58
N VAL A 9 3.06 17.68 -5.72
CA VAL A 9 4.26 16.90 -6.04
C VAL A 9 4.55 15.80 -5.01
N PRO A 10 4.54 16.06 -3.68
CA PRO A 10 4.77 15.02 -2.68
C PRO A 10 3.75 13.87 -2.76
N VAL A 11 2.47 14.20 -2.93
CA VAL A 11 1.38 13.21 -3.01
C VAL A 11 1.50 12.37 -4.26
N LEU A 12 1.76 12.97 -5.43
CA LEU A 12 1.93 12.23 -6.68
C LEU A 12 3.16 11.32 -6.64
N ALA A 13 4.29 11.82 -6.12
CA ALA A 13 5.50 11.01 -5.98
C ALA A 13 5.27 9.79 -5.08
N ALA A 14 4.61 9.97 -3.93
CA ALA A 14 4.23 8.87 -3.06
C ALA A 14 3.23 7.91 -3.73
N THR A 15 2.24 8.43 -4.45
CA THR A 15 1.23 7.60 -5.16
C THR A 15 1.90 6.70 -6.20
N ILE A 16 2.83 7.25 -7.00
CA ILE A 16 3.58 6.49 -8.01
C ILE A 16 4.39 5.39 -7.33
N TRP A 17 5.13 5.74 -6.27
CA TRP A 17 5.92 4.77 -5.51
C TRP A 17 5.06 3.64 -4.94
N ILE A 18 3.96 3.96 -4.24
CA ILE A 18 3.04 2.98 -3.66
C ILE A 18 2.49 2.07 -4.77
N SER A 19 2.06 2.64 -5.89
CA SER A 19 1.49 1.86 -7.01
C SER A 19 2.49 0.89 -7.63
N ILE A 20 3.76 1.31 -7.79
CA ILE A 20 4.83 0.41 -8.25
C ILE A 20 5.09 -0.69 -7.23
N SER A 21 5.15 -0.35 -5.94
CA SER A 21 5.39 -1.33 -4.87
C SER A 21 4.27 -2.37 -4.78
N GLU A 22 3.01 -1.94 -4.83
CA GLU A 22 1.82 -2.81 -4.86
C GLU A 22 1.85 -3.74 -6.08
N PHE A 23 2.14 -3.18 -7.26
CA PHE A 23 2.19 -3.97 -8.50
C PHE A 23 3.28 -5.04 -8.43
N VAL A 24 4.52 -4.65 -8.09
CA VAL A 24 5.64 -5.60 -7.98
C VAL A 24 5.33 -6.67 -6.93
N ARG A 25 4.80 -6.28 -5.78
CA ARG A 25 4.51 -7.23 -4.70
C ARG A 25 3.39 -8.20 -5.07
N ASN A 26 2.25 -7.72 -5.56
CA ASN A 26 1.07 -8.57 -5.75
C ASN A 26 0.99 -9.22 -7.14
N GLN A 27 1.46 -8.56 -8.20
CA GLN A 27 1.39 -9.10 -9.56
C GLN A 27 2.64 -9.86 -9.99
N PHE A 28 3.79 -9.63 -9.34
CA PHE A 28 5.03 -10.31 -9.69
C PHE A 28 5.50 -11.28 -8.60
N LEU A 29 5.64 -10.84 -7.35
CA LEU A 29 6.22 -11.67 -6.29
C LEU A 29 5.23 -12.65 -5.66
N LEU A 30 4.00 -12.20 -5.39
CA LEU A 30 3.00 -12.96 -4.62
C LEU A 30 1.85 -13.52 -5.47
N GLN A 31 1.90 -13.35 -6.79
CA GLN A 31 0.78 -13.70 -7.67
C GLN A 31 0.39 -15.18 -7.54
N ALA A 32 1.37 -16.09 -7.54
CA ALA A 32 1.11 -17.52 -7.42
C ALA A 32 0.40 -17.88 -6.11
N TYR A 33 0.83 -17.30 -4.99
CA TYR A 33 0.21 -17.50 -3.67
C TYR A 33 -1.25 -17.04 -3.65
N TRP A 34 -1.53 -15.88 -4.24
CA TRP A 34 -2.89 -15.36 -4.34
C TRP A 34 -3.79 -16.25 -5.20
N VAL A 35 -3.33 -16.63 -6.40
CA VAL A 35 -4.09 -17.46 -7.34
C VAL A 35 -4.36 -18.85 -6.75
N GLU A 36 -3.36 -19.47 -6.15
CA GLU A 36 -3.50 -20.79 -5.52
C GLU A 36 -4.46 -20.74 -4.32
N HIS A 37 -4.34 -19.73 -3.46
CA HIS A 37 -5.24 -19.57 -2.32
C HIS A 37 -6.70 -19.39 -2.74
N TYR A 38 -6.97 -18.51 -3.72
CA TYR A 38 -8.32 -18.28 -4.22
C TYR A 38 -8.89 -19.54 -4.88
N LYS A 39 -8.07 -20.26 -5.65
CA LYS A 39 -8.45 -21.55 -6.23
C LYS A 39 -8.84 -22.57 -5.15
N ASN A 40 -8.10 -22.64 -4.04
CA ASN A 40 -8.41 -23.52 -2.91
C ASN A 40 -9.70 -23.12 -2.17
N LEU A 41 -10.09 -21.86 -2.25
CA LEU A 41 -11.40 -21.37 -1.77
C LEU A 41 -12.54 -21.63 -2.76
N GLY A 42 -12.26 -22.18 -3.95
CA GLY A 42 -13.25 -22.31 -5.03
C GLY A 42 -13.62 -20.95 -5.67
N LEU A 43 -12.76 -19.95 -5.53
CA LEU A 43 -12.93 -18.60 -6.04
C LEU A 43 -11.95 -18.33 -7.19
N GLU A 44 -12.31 -17.43 -8.09
CA GLU A 44 -11.38 -16.88 -9.07
C GLU A 44 -10.64 -15.67 -8.48
N PHE A 45 -9.31 -15.63 -8.62
CA PHE A 45 -8.54 -14.48 -8.16
C PHE A 45 -8.86 -13.26 -9.04
N PRO A 46 -9.25 -12.10 -8.47
CA PRO A 46 -9.71 -10.95 -9.22
C PRO A 46 -8.56 -10.18 -9.90
N ALA A 47 -7.92 -10.79 -10.90
CA ALA A 47 -6.80 -10.23 -11.67
C ALA A 47 -7.20 -9.28 -12.81
N ALA A 48 -8.50 -9.00 -12.99
CA ALA A 48 -8.98 -8.12 -14.04
C ALA A 48 -8.38 -6.70 -13.93
N PRO A 49 -8.11 -6.00 -15.06
CA PRO A 49 -7.51 -4.67 -15.07
C PRO A 49 -8.22 -3.63 -14.19
N ILE A 50 -9.55 -3.74 -14.06
CA ILE A 50 -10.35 -2.87 -13.20
C ILE A 50 -9.92 -2.94 -11.72
N ASN A 51 -9.50 -4.11 -11.24
CA ASN A 51 -9.01 -4.26 -9.86
C ASN A 51 -7.64 -3.61 -9.71
N GLY A 52 -6.81 -3.64 -10.76
CA GLY A 52 -5.57 -2.86 -10.81
C GLY A 52 -5.82 -1.35 -10.72
N ALA A 53 -6.87 -0.84 -11.37
CA ALA A 53 -7.26 0.56 -11.24
C ALA A 53 -7.72 0.89 -9.80
N MET A 54 -8.44 -0.02 -9.14
CA MET A 54 -8.82 0.14 -7.73
C MET A 54 -7.60 0.17 -6.79
N TRP A 55 -6.57 -0.62 -7.08
CA TRP A 55 -5.28 -0.50 -6.38
C TRP A 55 -4.65 0.88 -6.58
N GLY A 56 -4.69 1.44 -7.80
CA GLY A 56 -4.23 2.81 -8.04
C GLY A 56 -5.00 3.88 -7.26
N VAL A 57 -6.33 3.74 -7.16
CA VAL A 57 -7.16 4.62 -6.31
C VAL A 57 -6.78 4.48 -4.85
N TRP A 58 -6.60 3.25 -4.36
CA TRP A 58 -6.15 2.98 -3.00
C TRP A 58 -4.77 3.60 -2.73
N SER A 59 -3.82 3.49 -3.67
CA SER A 59 -2.49 4.11 -3.56
C SER A 59 -2.55 5.63 -3.40
N LEU A 60 -3.44 6.30 -4.14
CA LEU A 60 -3.64 7.75 -4.03
C LEU A 60 -4.24 8.13 -2.67
N LEU A 61 -5.27 7.41 -2.21
CA LEU A 61 -5.88 7.65 -0.90
C LEU A 61 -4.87 7.42 0.23
N PHE A 62 -4.06 6.38 0.12
CA PHE A 62 -3.00 6.08 1.07
C PHE A 62 -1.93 7.19 1.07
N ALA A 63 -1.47 7.65 -0.10
CA ALA A 63 -0.53 8.76 -0.21
C ALA A 63 -1.07 10.06 0.42
N ILE A 64 -2.36 10.36 0.25
CA ILE A 64 -3.02 11.52 0.89
C ILE A 64 -3.01 11.35 2.42
N ALA A 65 -3.34 10.16 2.93
CA ALA A 65 -3.30 9.88 4.36
C ALA A 65 -1.87 10.06 4.93
N VAL A 66 -0.86 9.52 4.26
CA VAL A 66 0.56 9.71 4.60
C VAL A 66 0.92 11.20 4.61
N PHE A 67 0.50 11.96 3.59
CA PHE A 67 0.72 13.41 3.52
C PHE A 67 0.11 14.17 4.70
N ILE A 68 -1.12 13.84 5.09
CA ILE A 68 -1.78 14.47 6.24
C ILE A 68 -1.06 14.12 7.55
N MET A 69 -0.68 12.86 7.75
CA MET A 69 0.04 12.40 8.94
C MET A 69 1.44 13.04 9.04
N ALA A 70 2.15 13.14 7.92
CA ALA A 70 3.51 13.68 7.86
C ALA A 70 3.63 15.15 8.30
N LYS A 71 2.52 15.91 8.26
CA LYS A 71 2.46 17.30 8.77
C LYS A 71 2.54 17.38 10.29
N LYS A 72 2.16 16.32 10.99
CA LYS A 72 2.06 16.30 12.46
C LYS A 72 3.09 15.39 13.12
N PHE A 73 3.46 14.30 12.46
CA PHE A 73 4.27 13.24 13.04
C PHE A 73 5.69 13.21 12.48
N SER A 74 6.63 12.57 13.20
CA SER A 74 7.98 12.28 12.70
C SER A 74 7.97 11.27 11.55
N LEU A 75 9.10 11.05 10.88
CA LEU A 75 9.18 10.08 9.77
C LEU A 75 8.75 8.69 10.23
N ILE A 76 9.34 8.20 11.31
CA ILE A 76 9.05 6.86 11.86
C ILE A 76 7.61 6.76 12.36
N GLN A 77 7.10 7.79 13.04
CA GLN A 77 5.70 7.82 13.48
C GLN A 77 4.73 7.78 12.29
N THR A 78 5.02 8.55 11.23
CA THR A 78 4.21 8.55 10.00
C THR A 78 4.25 7.17 9.35
N THR A 79 5.43 6.57 9.20
CA THR A 79 5.61 5.23 8.64
C THR A 79 4.80 4.18 9.39
N LEU A 80 4.97 4.07 10.70
CA LEU A 80 4.33 3.03 11.49
C LEU A 80 2.81 3.22 11.58
N LEU A 81 2.35 4.46 11.77
CA LEU A 81 0.92 4.75 11.85
C LEU A 81 0.23 4.52 10.51
N SER A 82 0.82 5.01 9.41
CA SER A 82 0.26 4.81 8.07
C SER A 82 0.25 3.34 7.67
N TRP A 83 1.33 2.60 7.95
CA TRP A 83 1.38 1.16 7.72
C TRP A 83 0.31 0.42 8.53
N PHE A 84 0.15 0.77 9.80
CA PHE A 84 -0.84 0.14 10.66
C PHE A 84 -2.26 0.32 10.12
N VAL A 85 -2.65 1.54 9.73
CA VAL A 85 -4.01 1.81 9.25
C VAL A 85 -4.29 1.28 7.86
N ALA A 86 -3.28 1.22 6.99
CA ALA A 86 -3.46 0.80 5.59
C ALA A 86 -3.31 -0.71 5.39
N PHE A 87 -2.37 -1.34 6.11
CA PHE A 87 -2.02 -2.75 5.94
C PHE A 87 -2.50 -3.61 7.10
N ALA A 88 -2.06 -3.30 8.32
CA ALA A 88 -2.36 -4.16 9.47
C ALA A 88 -3.88 -4.27 9.70
N MET A 89 -4.60 -3.14 9.67
CA MET A 89 -6.06 -3.14 9.78
C MET A 89 -6.74 -3.89 8.62
N MET A 90 -6.26 -3.73 7.38
CA MET A 90 -6.79 -4.47 6.24
C MET A 90 -6.60 -5.98 6.42
N TRP A 91 -5.40 -6.43 6.80
CA TRP A 91 -5.10 -7.84 7.03
C TRP A 91 -5.91 -8.47 8.15
N VAL A 92 -6.23 -7.71 9.21
CA VAL A 92 -7.18 -8.18 10.23
C VAL A 92 -8.54 -8.48 9.61
N VAL A 93 -9.07 -7.57 8.79
CA VAL A 93 -10.38 -7.76 8.14
C VAL A 93 -10.36 -8.92 7.15
N ILE A 94 -9.40 -8.96 6.24
CA ILE A 94 -9.36 -10.03 5.22
C ILE A 94 -8.93 -11.39 5.80
N GLY A 95 -8.19 -11.39 6.90
CA GLY A 95 -7.92 -12.58 7.71
C GLY A 95 -9.19 -13.12 8.37
N ASN A 96 -10.00 -12.25 8.96
CA ASN A 96 -11.30 -12.62 9.52
C ASN A 96 -12.28 -13.15 8.45
N LEU A 97 -12.21 -12.63 7.21
CA LEU A 97 -12.98 -13.14 6.08
C LEU A 97 -12.41 -14.42 5.46
N HIS A 98 -11.31 -14.95 5.99
CA HIS A 98 -10.60 -16.14 5.49
C HIS A 98 -10.14 -16.04 4.02
N VAL A 99 -9.95 -14.82 3.50
CA VAL A 99 -9.46 -14.57 2.13
C VAL A 99 -7.99 -14.11 2.09
N LEU A 100 -7.33 -14.08 3.25
CA LEU A 100 -5.90 -13.76 3.38
C LEU A 100 -5.04 -15.04 3.32
N PRO A 101 -4.17 -15.19 2.31
CA PRO A 101 -3.17 -16.25 2.31
C PRO A 101 -2.05 -15.93 3.31
N TYR A 102 -2.11 -16.47 4.53
CA TYR A 102 -1.10 -16.20 5.57
C TYR A 102 0.35 -16.47 5.14
N GLY A 103 0.56 -17.36 4.17
CA GLY A 103 1.88 -17.63 3.57
C GLY A 103 2.55 -16.42 2.91
N ILE A 104 1.80 -15.37 2.56
CA ILE A 104 2.38 -14.15 1.99
C ILE A 104 3.01 -13.24 3.05
N LEU A 105 2.56 -13.33 4.31
CA LEU A 105 2.89 -12.36 5.35
C LEU A 105 4.40 -12.20 5.62
N PRO A 106 5.23 -13.25 5.62
CA PRO A 106 6.68 -13.11 5.80
C PRO A 106 7.34 -12.18 4.78
N LEU A 107 6.79 -12.09 3.56
CA LEU A 107 7.26 -11.17 2.52
C LEU A 107 6.44 -9.88 2.47
N ALA A 108 5.13 -9.95 2.69
CA ALA A 108 4.24 -8.80 2.61
C ALA A 108 4.46 -7.79 3.73
N ILE A 109 4.75 -8.23 4.97
CA ILE A 109 5.05 -7.35 6.11
C ILE A 109 6.27 -6.45 5.84
N PRO A 110 7.47 -6.99 5.55
CA PRO A 110 8.65 -6.15 5.33
C PRO A 110 8.51 -5.24 4.09
N LEU A 111 7.90 -5.74 3.01
CA LEU A 111 7.72 -4.94 1.79
C LEU A 111 6.72 -3.79 1.99
N SER A 112 5.60 -4.02 2.68
CA SER A 112 4.61 -2.96 2.95
C SER A 112 5.11 -1.93 3.97
N LEU A 113 5.96 -2.33 4.93
CA LEU A 113 6.67 -1.41 5.82
C LEU A 113 7.64 -0.53 5.03
N LEU A 114 8.42 -1.11 4.12
CA LEU A 114 9.32 -0.37 3.24
C LEU A 114 8.55 0.59 2.33
N GLU A 115 7.42 0.14 1.78
CA GLU A 115 6.53 0.95 0.97
C GLU A 115 6.05 2.19 1.73
N SER A 116 5.52 1.98 2.95
CA SER A 116 5.03 3.04 3.82
C SER A 116 6.16 4.00 4.24
N PHE A 117 7.36 3.47 4.49
CA PHE A 117 8.53 4.26 4.84
C PHE A 117 8.97 5.19 3.72
N VAL A 118 9.11 4.66 2.51
CA VAL A 118 9.54 5.44 1.35
C VAL A 118 8.47 6.45 0.97
N ALA A 119 7.18 6.11 1.06
CA ALA A 119 6.09 7.08 0.87
C ALA A 119 6.17 8.24 1.87
N ALA A 120 6.36 7.94 3.16
CA ALA A 120 6.52 8.96 4.21
C ALA A 120 7.78 9.80 4.01
N PHE A 121 8.88 9.19 3.57
CA PHE A 121 10.14 9.87 3.25
C PHE A 121 9.96 10.83 2.07
N LEU A 122 9.38 10.38 0.96
CA LEU A 122 9.10 11.20 -0.23
C LEU A 122 8.24 12.40 0.14
N VAL A 123 7.16 12.16 0.89
CA VAL A 123 6.27 13.22 1.37
C VAL A 123 7.04 14.27 2.17
N LYS A 124 7.79 13.85 3.19
CA LYS A 124 8.53 14.79 4.07
C LYS A 124 9.68 15.51 3.38
N LYS A 125 10.30 14.87 2.40
CA LYS A 125 11.42 15.46 1.65
C LYS A 125 10.95 16.54 0.67
N LEU A 126 9.74 16.40 0.14
CA LEU A 126 9.22 17.22 -0.95
C LEU A 126 8.22 18.30 -0.50
N SER A 127 7.59 18.15 0.68
CA SER A 127 6.61 19.11 1.25
C SER A 127 7.28 20.30 1.94
#